data_AF-A0A7S0L380-F1
#
_entry.id   AF-A0A7S0L380-F1
#
_cell.length_a   1.000
_cell.length_b   1.000
_cell.length_c   1.000
_cell.angle_alpha   90.00
_cell.angle_beta   90.00
_cell.angle_gamma   90.00
#
_symmetry.space_group_name_H-M   'P 1'
#
loop_
_entity.id
_entity.type
_entity.pdbx_description
1 polymer ?
#
loop_
_entity_poly.entity_id
_entity_poly.type
_entity_poly.pdbx_seq_one_letter_code
_entity_poly.pdbx_strand_id
1 'polypeptide(L)'
;ACRCQQNFMMVISPLARFLLLVLAAGGDALRAVPRISPSMNRRAAACALVSGILLPAQAKAAESSVFVGKYTDPNNHPGGTREITLLPGQVGAYRLANVKGGGGRGEPDLYNLPAIIIERAERQQIIVDFSVPPKNGPRDFAGQWETGSATSPAGIRFTRDNNLWPKQQ
;
A
#
# COMPACT_ATOMS: atom_id res chain seq x y z
N ALA A 1 4.03 40.05 -43.15
CA ALA A 1 2.78 39.52 -42.56
C ALA A 1 3.16 38.26 -41.78
N CYS A 2 2.81 38.01 -40.52
CA CYS A 2 2.04 38.70 -39.49
C CYS A 2 2.73 38.42 -38.14
N ARG A 3 2.73 39.42 -37.26
CA ARG A 3 3.09 39.29 -35.84
C ARG A 3 1.98 38.50 -35.14
N CYS A 4 2.33 37.62 -34.20
CA CYS A 4 1.39 37.17 -33.17
C CYS A 4 2.02 37.48 -31.81
N GLN A 5 1.51 38.54 -31.20
CA GLN A 5 1.84 39.03 -29.86
C GLN A 5 0.99 38.28 -28.82
N GLN A 6 1.64 37.99 -27.68
CA GLN A 6 1.15 38.17 -26.31
C GLN A 6 -0.02 37.31 -25.79
N ASN A 7 0.20 36.61 -24.67
CA ASN A 7 -0.23 37.16 -23.39
C ASN A 7 0.42 36.50 -22.17
N PHE A 8 0.80 37.38 -21.26
CA PHE A 8 1.45 37.18 -19.99
C PHE A 8 0.34 37.24 -18.93
N MET A 9 0.14 36.19 -18.12
CA MET A 9 -0.52 36.34 -16.82
C MET A 9 0.23 35.52 -15.77
N MET A 10 1.08 36.28 -15.08
CA MET A 10 1.66 36.00 -13.78
C MET A 10 0.54 36.02 -12.72
N VAL A 11 0.33 34.91 -12.01
CA VAL A 11 -0.40 34.91 -10.73
C VAL A 11 0.53 34.35 -9.68
N ILE A 12 1.12 35.28 -8.92
CA ILE A 12 1.86 35.02 -7.69
C ILE A 12 0.81 34.85 -6.59
N SER A 13 0.80 33.72 -5.89
CA SER A 13 0.04 33.57 -4.64
C SER A 13 1.02 33.42 -3.47
N PRO A 14 0.98 34.31 -2.46
CA PRO A 14 1.89 34.29 -1.34
C PRO A 14 1.24 33.61 -0.11
N LEU A 15 2.09 33.26 0.85
CA LEU A 15 1.76 33.03 2.27
C LEU A 15 0.84 31.85 2.62
N ALA A 16 1.46 30.80 3.16
CA ALA A 16 1.03 30.22 4.43
C ALA A 16 2.24 29.64 5.17
N ARG A 17 3.01 30.54 5.79
CA ARG A 17 3.87 30.20 6.93
C ARG A 17 2.95 29.79 8.08
N PHE A 18 2.94 28.52 8.44
CA PHE A 18 2.50 28.11 9.78
C PHE A 18 3.63 27.33 10.44
N LEU A 19 4.41 28.08 11.20
CA LEU A 19 5.28 27.58 12.26
C LEU A 19 4.45 27.65 13.54
N LEU A 20 4.18 26.52 14.19
CA LEU A 20 4.01 26.51 15.63
C LEU A 20 4.52 25.20 16.23
N LEU A 21 5.46 25.40 17.14
CA LEU A 21 6.20 24.48 17.97
C LEU A 21 5.41 24.29 19.28
N VAL A 22 5.16 23.06 19.73
CA VAL A 22 4.90 22.78 21.17
C VAL A 22 5.52 21.43 21.55
N LEU A 23 6.39 21.52 22.55
CA LEU A 23 7.01 20.45 23.35
C LEU A 23 6.01 19.80 24.32
N ALA A 24 6.21 18.50 24.61
CA ALA A 24 6.03 17.87 25.93
C ALA A 24 6.70 16.48 25.88
N ALA A 25 7.80 16.23 26.62
CA ALA A 25 7.82 15.71 27.99
C ALA A 25 7.00 14.41 28.11
N GLY A 26 7.59 13.22 28.29
CA GLY A 26 8.44 12.84 29.43
C GLY A 26 7.58 11.98 30.37
N GLY A 27 8.02 10.76 30.71
CA GLY A 27 7.30 9.92 31.68
C GLY A 27 7.60 8.43 31.57
N ASP A 28 8.77 8.02 32.07
CA ASP A 28 9.04 6.65 32.48
C ASP A 28 8.00 6.16 33.48
N ALA A 29 7.45 4.97 33.23
CA ALA A 29 6.71 4.21 34.23
C ALA A 29 7.15 2.74 34.19
N LEU A 30 8.35 2.51 34.73
CA LEU A 30 8.74 1.21 35.27
C LEU A 30 7.74 0.83 36.37
N ARG A 31 6.81 -0.09 36.08
CA ARG A 31 5.95 -0.71 37.09
C ARG A 31 6.39 -2.15 37.34
N ALA A 32 7.08 -2.28 38.47
CA ALA A 32 6.93 -3.30 39.51
C ALA A 32 6.74 -4.76 39.08
N VAL A 33 7.79 -5.55 39.29
CA VAL A 33 7.75 -7.01 39.41
C VAL A 33 7.04 -7.39 40.72
N PRO A 34 5.98 -8.22 40.73
CA PRO A 34 5.42 -8.74 41.97
C PRO A 34 6.33 -9.83 42.57
N ARG A 35 6.69 -9.66 43.84
CA ARG A 35 7.30 -10.70 44.68
C ARG A 35 6.25 -11.77 45.01
N ILE A 36 6.51 -13.00 44.59
CA ILE A 36 5.76 -14.18 45.04
C ILE A 36 6.37 -14.64 46.36
N SER A 37 5.57 -14.66 47.43
CA SER A 37 5.89 -15.38 48.67
C SER A 37 4.94 -16.58 48.81
N PRO A 38 5.43 -17.77 49.21
CA PRO A 38 4.60 -18.94 49.40
C PRO A 38 4.11 -19.01 50.86
N SER A 39 2.80 -19.04 51.07
CA SER A 39 2.24 -19.57 52.31
C SER A 39 1.00 -20.40 52.00
N MET A 40 1.17 -21.71 52.07
CA MET A 40 0.09 -22.68 52.13
C MET A 40 -0.78 -22.41 53.37
N ASN A 41 -2.11 -22.39 53.20
CA ASN A 41 -3.02 -23.20 54.01
C ASN A 41 -4.48 -23.15 53.50
N ARG A 42 -4.89 -24.30 52.97
CA ARG A 42 -6.13 -25.06 53.19
C ARG A 42 -7.46 -24.30 53.35
N ARG A 43 -8.38 -24.67 52.43
CA ARG A 43 -9.85 -24.77 52.56
C ARG A 43 -10.64 -23.45 52.53
N ALA A 44 -11.27 -23.16 51.39
CA ALA A 44 -12.69 -22.81 51.31
C ALA A 44 -13.13 -22.75 49.84
N ALA A 45 -14.27 -23.36 49.55
CA ALA A 45 -14.91 -23.35 48.24
C ALA A 45 -15.35 -21.94 47.85
N ALA A 46 -15.10 -21.54 46.60
CA ALA A 46 -15.67 -20.34 46.01
C ALA A 46 -16.17 -20.68 44.60
N CYS A 47 -17.48 -20.53 44.39
CA CYS A 47 -18.15 -20.58 43.10
C CYS A 47 -17.43 -19.65 42.11
N ALA A 48 -16.78 -20.23 41.10
CA ALA A 48 -16.19 -19.49 40.00
C ALA A 48 -17.29 -19.01 39.06
N LEU A 49 -17.75 -17.77 39.26
CA LEU A 49 -18.44 -17.00 38.23
C LEU A 49 -17.42 -16.74 37.11
N VAL A 50 -17.45 -17.59 36.08
CA VAL A 50 -16.70 -17.39 34.85
C VAL A 50 -17.37 -16.24 34.09
N SER A 51 -17.00 -15.00 34.44
CA SER A 51 -17.31 -13.83 33.64
C SER A 51 -16.51 -13.93 32.34
N GLY A 52 -17.09 -14.61 31.35
CA GLY A 52 -16.59 -14.66 29.99
C GLY A 52 -16.65 -13.26 29.38
N ILE A 53 -15.51 -12.56 29.41
CA ILE A 53 -15.33 -11.33 28.63
C ILE A 53 -15.32 -11.75 27.16
N LEU A 54 -16.48 -11.66 26.52
CA LEU A 54 -16.61 -11.67 25.06
C LEU A 54 -15.83 -10.48 24.52
N LEU A 55 -14.56 -10.69 24.18
CA LEU A 55 -13.80 -9.72 23.40
C LEU A 55 -14.52 -9.58 22.04
N PRO A 56 -14.92 -8.37 21.63
CA PRO A 56 -15.46 -8.18 20.30
C PRO A 56 -14.35 -8.54 19.30
N ALA A 57 -14.60 -9.57 18.49
CA ALA A 57 -13.78 -9.87 17.34
C ALA A 57 -13.84 -8.63 16.44
N GLN A 58 -12.77 -7.82 16.46
CA GLN A 58 -12.63 -6.72 15.50
C GLN A 58 -12.51 -7.35 14.13
N ALA A 59 -13.63 -7.39 13.41
CA ALA A 59 -13.66 -7.70 12.00
C ALA A 59 -12.80 -6.64 11.30
N LYS A 60 -11.56 -7.03 10.99
CA LYS A 60 -10.64 -6.21 10.21
C LYS A 60 -11.30 -6.04 8.85
N ALA A 61 -11.88 -4.87 8.61
CA ALA A 61 -12.43 -4.53 7.31
C ALA A 61 -11.33 -4.84 6.28
N ALA A 62 -11.63 -5.71 5.33
CA ALA A 62 -10.73 -5.99 4.23
C ALA A 62 -10.64 -4.69 3.42
N GLU A 63 -9.67 -3.85 3.76
CA GLU A 63 -9.46 -2.57 3.10
C GLU A 63 -9.10 -2.84 1.64
N SER A 64 -10.06 -2.64 0.76
CA SER A 64 -9.89 -2.85 -0.66
C SER A 64 -8.98 -1.76 -1.24
N SER A 65 -8.13 -2.15 -2.19
CA SER A 65 -7.36 -1.23 -3.01
C SER A 65 -7.75 -1.43 -4.47
N VAL A 66 -7.78 -0.35 -5.24
CA VAL A 66 -8.06 -0.39 -6.68
C VAL A 66 -7.03 -1.24 -7.45
N PHE A 67 -5.81 -1.34 -6.91
CA PHE A 67 -4.71 -2.11 -7.47
C PHE A 67 -4.80 -3.61 -7.22
N VAL A 68 -5.65 -4.08 -6.31
CA VAL A 68 -5.81 -5.52 -6.05
C VAL A 68 -6.54 -6.17 -7.20
N GLY A 69 -5.96 -7.23 -7.77
CA GLY A 69 -6.55 -7.99 -8.87
C GLY A 69 -5.52 -8.57 -9.82
N LYS A 70 -6.01 -9.06 -10.96
CA LYS A 70 -5.19 -9.66 -12.03
C LYS A 70 -5.00 -8.70 -13.18
N TYR A 71 -3.82 -8.79 -13.81
CA TYR A 71 -3.35 -7.90 -14.86
C TYR A 71 -2.58 -8.68 -15.91
N THR A 72 -2.52 -8.13 -17.12
CA THR A 72 -1.68 -8.63 -18.21
C THR A 72 -0.68 -7.56 -18.64
N ASP A 73 0.38 -7.96 -19.33
CA ASP A 73 1.33 -7.05 -19.96
C ASP A 73 1.41 -7.36 -21.46
N PRO A 74 0.41 -6.92 -22.24
CA PRO A 74 0.29 -7.31 -23.64
C PRO A 74 1.43 -6.79 -24.52
N ASN A 75 2.04 -5.66 -24.16
CA ASN A 75 3.05 -5.00 -24.99
C ASN A 75 4.45 -5.58 -24.77
N ASN A 76 4.91 -5.67 -23.51
CA ASN A 76 6.28 -6.07 -23.22
C ASN A 76 6.40 -7.60 -23.05
N HIS A 77 5.36 -8.22 -22.47
CA HIS A 77 5.38 -9.63 -22.08
C HIS A 77 4.08 -10.35 -22.46
N PRO A 78 3.79 -10.48 -23.77
CA PRO A 78 2.56 -11.09 -24.24
C PRO A 78 2.40 -12.51 -23.68
N GLY A 79 1.19 -12.82 -23.19
CA GLY A 79 0.86 -14.07 -22.50
C GLY A 79 1.22 -14.10 -21.01
N GLY A 80 1.89 -13.08 -20.48
CA GLY A 80 2.24 -12.98 -19.06
C GLY A 80 1.09 -12.45 -18.21
N THR A 81 0.99 -12.94 -16.98
CA THR A 81 -0.01 -12.49 -16.00
C THR A 81 0.65 -11.92 -14.74
N ARG A 82 -0.06 -11.04 -14.04
CA ARG A 82 0.35 -10.46 -12.76
C ARG A 82 -0.85 -10.38 -11.83
N GLU A 83 -0.68 -10.78 -10.58
CA GLU A 83 -1.69 -10.73 -9.54
C GLU A 83 -1.16 -9.90 -8.38
N ILE A 84 -1.87 -8.83 -8.06
CA ILE A 84 -1.51 -7.90 -6.99
C ILE A 84 -2.36 -8.21 -5.76
N THR A 85 -1.69 -8.42 -4.64
CA THR A 85 -2.29 -8.71 -3.34
C THR A 85 -1.75 -7.74 -2.29
N LEU A 86 -2.58 -7.39 -1.31
CA LEU A 86 -2.15 -6.56 -0.19
C LEU A 86 -1.48 -7.42 0.87
N LEU A 87 -0.35 -6.93 1.39
CA LEU A 87 0.34 -7.53 2.52
C LEU A 87 -0.12 -6.85 3.83
N PRO A 88 0.01 -7.52 4.98
CA PRO A 88 -0.26 -6.90 6.26
C PRO A 88 0.72 -5.75 6.51
N GLY A 89 0.20 -4.59 6.89
CA GLY A 89 0.98 -3.42 7.26
C GLY A 89 0.64 -2.19 6.43
N GLN A 90 0.46 -1.07 7.13
CA GLN A 90 0.21 0.23 6.53
C GLN A 90 0.90 1.29 7.40
N VAL A 91 1.56 2.23 6.74
CA VAL A 91 2.21 3.37 7.39
C VAL A 91 1.69 4.64 6.73
N GLY A 92 0.79 5.36 7.40
CA GLY A 92 0.10 6.50 6.80
C GLY A 92 -0.67 6.11 5.54
N ALA A 93 -0.34 6.73 4.40
CA ALA A 93 -0.94 6.46 3.09
C ALA A 93 -0.25 5.33 2.30
N TYR A 94 0.78 4.70 2.87
CA TYR A 94 1.57 3.66 2.22
C TYR A 94 1.10 2.28 2.65
N ARG A 95 0.70 1.45 1.68
CA ARG A 95 0.27 0.07 1.89
C ARG A 95 1.25 -0.89 1.22
N LEU A 96 1.61 -1.96 1.93
CA LEU A 96 2.49 -2.99 1.37
C LEU A 96 1.70 -3.92 0.45
N ALA A 97 2.31 -4.32 -0.65
CA ALA A 97 1.71 -5.22 -1.63
C ALA A 97 2.73 -6.22 -2.19
N ASN A 98 2.23 -7.33 -2.72
CA ASN A 98 2.99 -8.32 -3.47
C ASN A 98 2.42 -8.43 -4.87
N VAL A 99 3.30 -8.45 -5.87
CA VAL A 99 2.97 -8.72 -7.27
C VAL A 99 3.48 -10.11 -7.63
N LYS A 100 2.57 -11.08 -7.67
CA LYS A 100 2.87 -12.42 -8.16
C LYS A 100 2.72 -12.42 -9.68
N GLY A 101 3.81 -12.57 -10.39
CA GLY A 101 3.80 -12.61 -11.85
C GLY A 101 4.38 -13.91 -12.38
N GLY A 102 4.20 -14.15 -13.67
CA GLY A 102 4.75 -15.31 -14.33
C GLY A 102 4.29 -15.46 -15.76
N GLY A 103 5.05 -16.26 -16.50
CA GLY A 103 4.80 -16.58 -17.89
C GLY A 103 4.89 -15.37 -18.82
N GLY A 104 4.57 -15.62 -20.08
CA GLY A 104 4.77 -14.67 -21.16
C GLY A 104 6.16 -14.75 -21.77
N ARG A 105 6.31 -14.13 -22.94
CA ARG A 105 7.54 -14.24 -23.72
C ARG A 105 8.74 -13.65 -22.97
N GLY A 106 9.77 -14.47 -22.75
CA GLY A 106 11.04 -14.06 -22.15
C GLY A 106 10.96 -13.80 -20.64
N GLU A 107 9.88 -14.20 -19.98
CA GLU A 107 9.68 -14.06 -18.55
C GLU A 107 9.87 -15.40 -17.81
N PRO A 108 10.29 -15.37 -16.53
CA PRO A 108 10.27 -16.56 -15.69
C PRO A 108 8.85 -17.11 -15.50
N ASP A 109 8.73 -18.42 -15.29
CA ASP A 109 7.43 -19.08 -15.07
C ASP A 109 6.67 -18.54 -13.86
N LEU A 110 7.40 -18.14 -12.81
CA LEU A 110 6.84 -17.57 -11.60
C LEU A 110 7.85 -16.65 -10.89
N TYR A 111 7.37 -15.52 -10.37
CA TYR A 111 8.11 -14.62 -9.50
C TYR A 111 7.18 -13.84 -8.56
N ASN A 112 7.76 -13.28 -7.49
CA ASN A 112 7.08 -12.39 -6.57
C ASN A 112 7.89 -11.11 -6.43
N LEU A 113 7.24 -9.96 -6.60
CA LEU A 113 7.87 -8.65 -6.52
C LEU A 113 7.26 -7.85 -5.37
N PRO A 114 8.07 -7.22 -4.52
CA PRO A 114 7.56 -6.31 -3.52
C PRO A 114 7.06 -5.04 -4.19
N ALA A 115 5.96 -4.52 -3.66
CA ALA A 115 5.36 -3.28 -4.13
C ALA A 115 4.84 -2.44 -2.95
N ILE A 116 4.73 -1.14 -3.19
CA ILE A 116 4.11 -0.19 -2.28
C ILE A 116 3.01 0.55 -3.04
N ILE A 117 1.83 0.59 -2.45
CA ILE A 117 0.68 1.34 -2.94
C ILE A 117 0.57 2.64 -2.14
N ILE A 118 0.35 3.74 -2.87
CA ILE A 118 0.15 5.09 -2.34
C ILE A 118 -1.24 5.54 -2.78
N GLU A 119 -2.18 5.53 -1.85
CA GLU A 119 -3.57 5.94 -2.07
C GLU A 119 -3.79 7.31 -1.43
N ARG A 120 -3.87 8.34 -2.27
CA ARG A 120 -4.25 9.71 -1.88
C ARG A 120 -5.49 10.13 -2.66
N ALA A 121 -6.24 11.10 -2.13
CA ALA A 121 -7.50 11.57 -2.73
C ALA A 121 -7.37 11.93 -4.22
N GLU A 122 -6.25 12.51 -4.62
CA GLU A 122 -6.01 12.99 -5.99
C GLU A 122 -5.18 12.04 -6.86
N ARG A 123 -4.54 11.04 -6.26
CA ARG A 123 -3.60 10.18 -6.97
C ARG A 123 -3.52 8.79 -6.34
N GLN A 124 -3.76 7.79 -7.18
CA GLN A 124 -3.58 6.39 -6.87
C GLN A 124 -2.34 5.91 -7.62
N GLN A 125 -1.31 5.49 -6.89
CA GLN A 125 -0.03 5.08 -7.45
C GLN A 125 0.44 3.76 -6.83
N ILE A 126 1.11 2.94 -7.61
CA ILE A 126 1.86 1.76 -7.16
C ILE A 126 3.32 1.91 -7.58
N ILE A 127 4.24 1.45 -6.74
CA ILE A 127 5.67 1.37 -7.04
C ILE A 127 6.07 -0.09 -6.88
N VAL A 128 6.61 -0.69 -7.94
CA VAL A 128 7.01 -2.10 -7.98
C VAL A 128 8.53 -2.19 -8.11
N ASP A 129 9.18 -3.04 -7.32
CA ASP A 129 10.61 -3.32 -7.47
C ASP A 129 10.80 -4.58 -8.32
N PHE A 130 11.19 -4.41 -9.59
CA PHE A 130 11.46 -5.53 -10.51
C PHE A 130 12.87 -6.09 -10.36
N SER A 131 13.74 -5.53 -9.51
CA SER A 131 15.14 -5.97 -9.39
C SER A 131 15.32 -7.31 -8.66
N VAL A 132 14.26 -7.81 -8.04
CA VAL A 132 14.28 -9.07 -7.31
C VAL A 132 14.45 -10.25 -8.30
N PRO A 133 15.38 -11.19 -8.05
CA PRO A 133 15.48 -12.41 -8.85
C PRO A 133 14.17 -13.22 -8.80
N PRO A 134 13.77 -13.91 -9.89
CA PRO A 134 14.49 -14.07 -11.16
C PRO A 134 14.31 -12.92 -12.17
N LYS A 135 13.53 -11.88 -11.84
CA LYS A 135 13.15 -10.84 -12.81
C LYS A 135 14.32 -9.92 -13.17
N ASN A 136 15.16 -9.54 -12.20
CA ASN A 136 16.38 -8.75 -12.39
C ASN A 136 16.18 -7.46 -13.23
N GLY A 137 15.00 -6.85 -13.12
CA GLY A 137 14.61 -5.65 -13.85
C GLY A 137 14.88 -4.34 -13.09
N PRO A 138 14.31 -3.22 -13.56
CA PRO A 138 14.50 -1.92 -12.91
C PRO A 138 13.84 -1.81 -11.53
N ARG A 139 14.49 -1.10 -10.60
CA ARG A 139 13.89 -0.71 -9.32
C ARG A 139 12.89 0.44 -9.48
N ASP A 140 12.03 0.59 -8.47
CA ASP A 140 11.17 1.74 -8.24
C ASP A 140 10.32 2.12 -9.46
N PHE A 141 9.70 1.12 -10.06
CA PHE A 141 8.93 1.28 -11.29
C PHE A 141 7.52 1.73 -10.96
N ALA A 142 7.26 3.02 -11.18
CA ALA A 142 6.03 3.70 -10.79
C ALA A 142 4.90 3.52 -11.83
N GLY A 143 3.74 3.06 -11.37
CA GLY A 143 2.50 2.96 -12.11
C GLY A 143 1.38 3.82 -11.51
N GLN A 144 0.58 4.45 -12.36
CA GLN A 144 -0.60 5.21 -11.94
C GLN A 144 -1.86 4.46 -12.34
N TRP A 145 -2.88 4.53 -11.49
CA TRP A 145 -4.19 4.00 -11.85
C TRP A 145 -4.80 4.87 -12.96
N GLU A 146 -5.20 4.24 -14.05
CA GLU A 146 -5.96 4.84 -15.13
C GLU A 146 -7.38 4.27 -15.08
N THR A 147 -8.35 5.16 -14.85
CA THR A 147 -9.76 4.81 -14.97
C THR A 147 -10.04 4.49 -16.44
N GLY A 148 -10.68 3.35 -16.68
CA GLY A 148 -11.06 2.95 -18.03
C GLY A 148 -12.02 3.96 -18.69
N SER A 149 -12.04 3.94 -20.01
CA SER A 149 -12.94 4.70 -20.86
C SER A 149 -13.68 3.77 -21.81
N ALA A 150 -14.54 4.31 -22.67
CA ALA A 150 -15.20 3.54 -23.73
C ALA A 150 -14.22 2.86 -24.70
N THR A 151 -12.98 3.36 -24.80
CA THR A 151 -11.96 2.90 -25.76
C THR A 151 -10.70 2.34 -25.11
N SER A 152 -10.54 2.46 -23.79
CA SER A 152 -9.36 2.02 -23.06
C SER A 152 -9.78 1.27 -21.78
N PRO A 153 -9.25 0.07 -21.51
CA PRO A 153 -9.56 -0.64 -20.28
C PRO A 153 -8.96 0.08 -19.05
N ALA A 154 -9.59 -0.10 -17.89
CA ALA A 154 -9.01 0.36 -16.63
C ALA A 154 -7.74 -0.44 -16.31
N GLY A 155 -6.74 0.19 -15.72
CA GLY A 155 -5.48 -0.48 -15.46
C GLY A 155 -4.40 0.37 -14.82
N ILE A 156 -3.18 -0.15 -14.83
CA ILE A 156 -2.00 0.51 -14.28
C ILE A 156 -1.13 0.97 -15.44
N ARG A 157 -1.00 2.28 -15.62
CA ARG A 157 -0.08 2.86 -16.61
C ARG A 157 1.25 3.19 -15.96
N PHE A 158 2.32 2.55 -16.42
CA PHE A 158 3.67 2.82 -15.94
C PHE A 158 4.23 4.08 -16.58
N THR A 159 4.69 5.01 -15.75
CA THR A 159 5.08 6.34 -16.21
C THR A 159 6.39 6.35 -16.98
N ARG A 160 7.23 5.33 -16.81
CA ARG A 160 8.58 5.28 -17.40
C ARG A 160 8.54 4.84 -18.87
N ASP A 161 7.69 3.89 -19.22
CA ASP A 161 7.61 3.29 -20.56
C ASP A 161 6.23 3.46 -21.23
N ASN A 162 5.29 4.11 -20.55
CA ASN A 162 3.90 4.29 -20.99
C ASN A 162 3.16 2.95 -21.23
N ASN A 163 3.65 1.84 -20.65
CA ASN A 163 2.99 0.55 -20.77
C ASN A 163 1.76 0.50 -19.86
N LEU A 164 0.64 0.01 -20.41
CA LEU A 164 -0.60 -0.18 -19.67
C LEU A 164 -0.75 -1.67 -19.33
N TRP A 165 -0.90 -1.95 -18.05
CA TRP A 165 -1.33 -3.24 -17.56
C TRP A 165 -2.85 -3.21 -17.33
N PRO A 166 -3.68 -3.72 -18.26
CA PRO A 166 -5.12 -3.71 -18.11
C PRO A 166 -5.54 -4.68 -17.01
N LYS A 167 -6.45 -4.22 -16.14
CA LYS A 167 -7.05 -5.06 -15.12
C LYS A 167 -7.99 -6.05 -15.78
N GLN A 168 -7.81 -7.32 -15.47
CA GLN A 168 -8.69 -8.39 -15.92
C GLN A 168 -9.93 -8.39 -15.01
N GLN A 169 -11.11 -8.47 -15.63
CA GLN A 169 -12.40 -8.56 -14.93
C GLN A 169 -12.58 -9.93 -14.28
#